data_AF-A0A558FCH1-F1
#
_entry.id   AF-A0A558FCH1-F1
#
_cell.length_a   1.000
_cell.length_b   1.000
_cell.length_c   1.000
_cell.angle_alpha   90.00
_cell.angle_beta   90.00
_cell.angle_gamma   90.00
#
_symmetry.space_group_name_H-M   'P 1'
#
loop_
_entity.id
_entity.type
_entity.pdbx_description
1 polymer ?
#
loop_
_entity_poly.entity_id
_entity_poly.type
_entity_poly.pdbx_seq_one_letter_code
_entity_poly.pdbx_strand_id
1 'polypeptide(L)' 'MSRYMPITGLDCNVPSLLIDTEAPLDVLHETAAFRIRSATQLLETFALHEVAQALVISLRDGCDLLDVIGRHLRA' A
#
# COMPACT_ATOMS: atom_id res chain seq x y z
N MET A 1 -6.59 -16.31 7.34
CA MET A 1 -6.90 -14.92 6.92
C MET A 1 -7.97 -14.95 5.86
N SER A 2 -8.76 -13.88 5.70
CA SER A 2 -9.62 -13.75 4.51
C SER A 2 -8.74 -13.57 3.28
N ARG A 3 -9.04 -14.26 2.18
CA ARG A 3 -8.24 -14.18 0.95
C ARG A 3 -8.06 -12.74 0.48
N TYR A 4 -9.13 -11.94 0.49
CA TYR A 4 -9.06 -10.53 0.16
C TYR A 4 -9.09 -9.67 1.43
N MET A 5 -8.19 -8.70 1.50
CA MET A 5 -8.13 -7.69 2.54
C MET A 5 -8.30 -6.29 1.92
N PRO A 6 -9.14 -5.41 2.48
CA PRO A 6 -9.25 -4.05 1.96
C PRO A 6 -7.99 -3.24 2.23
N ILE A 7 -7.62 -2.38 1.28
CA ILE A 7 -6.63 -1.32 1.50
C ILE A 7 -7.25 -0.26 2.41
N THR A 8 -6.46 0.28 3.34
CA THR A 8 -6.89 1.22 4.37
C THR A 8 -6.98 2.65 3.81
N GLY A 9 -7.62 2.90 2.66
CA GLY A 9 -7.43 4.17 1.95
C GLY A 9 -8.66 4.70 1.23
N LEU A 10 -9.44 5.53 1.91
CA LEU A 10 -10.19 6.73 1.44
C LEU A 10 -11.19 7.14 2.54
N ASP A 11 -11.72 8.36 2.50
CA ASP A 11 -12.84 8.82 3.38
C ASP A 11 -14.17 8.05 3.12
N CYS A 12 -14.08 6.88 2.48
CA CYS A 12 -15.17 6.00 2.13
C CYS A 12 -15.04 4.69 2.91
N ASN A 13 -16.07 4.35 3.68
CA ASN A 13 -16.13 3.09 4.43
C ASN A 13 -16.46 1.87 3.55
N VAL A 14 -16.76 2.07 2.27
CA VAL A 14 -17.05 0.98 1.32
C VAL A 14 -15.74 0.58 0.63
N PRO A 15 -15.26 -0.66 0.80
CA PRO A 15 -14.02 -1.10 0.17
C PRO A 15 -14.18 -1.21 -1.34
N SER A 16 -13.35 -0.46 -2.09
CA SER A 16 -13.29 -0.50 -3.56
C SER A 16 -11.98 -1.06 -4.09
N LEU A 17 -10.95 -1.20 -3.23
CA LEU A 17 -9.63 -1.75 -3.55
C LEU A 17 -9.25 -2.82 -2.53
N LEU A 18 -8.69 -3.92 -3.02
CA LEU A 18 -8.40 -5.13 -2.24
C LEU A 18 -6.99 -5.65 -2.52
N ILE A 19 -6.36 -6.21 -1.49
CA ILE A 19 -5.13 -7.00 -1.53
C ILE A 19 -5.52 -8.48 -1.56
N ASP A 20 -5.05 -9.23 -2.55
CA ASP A 20 -5.07 -10.70 -2.50
C ASP A 20 -3.96 -11.15 -1.54
N THR A 21 -4.35 -11.53 -0.32
CA THR A 21 -3.44 -12.00 0.71
C THR A 21 -2.81 -13.34 0.33
N GLU A 22 -3.35 -14.11 -0.61
CA GLU A 22 -2.73 -15.37 -1.04
C GLU A 22 -1.73 -15.18 -2.18
N ALA A 23 -1.48 -13.94 -2.62
CA ALA A 23 -0.45 -13.64 -3.61
C ALA A 23 0.96 -13.99 -3.10
N PRO A 24 1.91 -14.33 -4.00
CA PRO A 24 3.29 -14.62 -3.62
C PRO A 24 3.95 -13.49 -2.82
N LEU A 25 4.73 -13.84 -1.79
CA LEU A 25 5.34 -12.87 -0.87
C LEU A 25 6.30 -11.89 -1.56
N ASP A 26 7.04 -12.37 -2.56
CA ASP A 26 7.92 -11.54 -3.39
C ASP A 26 7.12 -10.52 -4.21
N VAL A 27 5.98 -10.92 -4.77
CA VAL A 27 5.08 -10.02 -5.50
C VAL A 27 4.48 -8.97 -4.57
N LEU A 28 4.02 -9.36 -3.38
CA LEU A 28 3.51 -8.44 -2.36
C LEU A 28 4.60 -7.46 -1.90
N HIS A 29 5.82 -7.96 -1.69
CA HIS A 29 6.96 -7.15 -1.26
C HIS A 29 7.38 -6.15 -2.33
N GLU A 30 7.57 -6.59 -3.58
CA GLU A 30 7.95 -5.69 -4.67
C GLU A 30 6.87 -4.64 -4.94
N THR A 31 5.60 -5.00 -4.81
CA THR A 31 4.50 -4.04 -4.95
C THR A 31 4.52 -3.00 -3.83
N ALA A 32 4.76 -3.42 -2.58
CA ALA A 32 4.88 -2.51 -1.44
C ALA A 32 6.06 -1.55 -1.63
N ALA A 33 7.22 -2.12 -1.97
CA ALA A 33 8.46 -1.38 -2.14
C ALA A 33 8.37 -0.39 -3.31
N PHE A 34 7.75 -0.77 -4.43
CA PHE A 34 7.50 0.12 -5.55
C PHE A 34 6.66 1.33 -5.13
N ARG A 35 5.51 1.12 -4.48
CA ARG A 35 4.60 2.20 -4.06
C ARG A 35 5.25 3.18 -3.09
N ILE A 36 5.99 2.66 -2.10
CA ILE A 36 6.72 3.49 -1.14
C ILE A 36 7.82 4.30 -1.85
N ARG A 37 8.64 3.65 -2.68
CA ARG A 37 9.71 4.33 -3.42
C ARG A 37 9.17 5.42 -4.34
N SER A 38 8.07 5.15 -5.07
CA SER A 38 7.45 6.16 -5.93
C SER A 38 6.96 7.35 -5.13
N ALA A 39 6.35 7.14 -3.96
CA ALA A 39 5.95 8.23 -3.08
C ALA A 39 7.16 9.04 -2.57
N THR A 40 8.23 8.36 -2.14
CA THR A 40 9.47 9.03 -1.71
C THR A 40 10.11 9.85 -2.82
N GLN A 41 10.26 9.28 -4.02
CA GLN A 41 10.84 9.99 -5.17
C GLN A 41 10.06 11.27 -5.51
N LEU A 42 8.72 11.21 -5.43
CA LEU A 42 7.88 12.37 -5.66
C LEU A 42 8.01 13.41 -4.53
N LEU A 43 8.10 12.98 -3.26
CA LEU A 43 8.36 13.87 -2.11
C LEU A 43 9.73 14.57 -2.24
N GLU A 44 10.74 13.86 -2.75
CA GLU A 44 12.09 14.40 -2.95
C GLU A 44 12.16 15.37 -4.13
N THR A 45 11.35 15.13 -5.18
CA THR A 45 11.40 15.91 -6.43
C THR A 45 10.48 17.12 -6.40
N PHE A 46 9.36 17.07 -5.68
CA PHE A 46 8.32 18.10 -5.72
C PHE A 46 8.07 18.72 -4.34
N ALA A 47 8.17 20.05 -4.26
CA ALA A 47 7.62 20.84 -3.15
C ALA A 47 6.19 21.28 -3.49
N LEU A 48 5.25 20.34 -3.65
CA LEU A 48 3.91 20.66 -4.15
C LEU A 48 2.79 19.97 -3.36
N HIS A 49 1.86 20.78 -2.86
CA HIS A 49 0.69 20.35 -2.10
C HIS A 49 -0.30 19.56 -2.98
N GLU A 50 -0.30 19.85 -4.28
CA GLU A 50 -1.21 19.29 -5.28
C GLU A 50 -1.09 17.77 -5.42
N VAL A 51 0.05 17.19 -5.06
CA VAL A 51 0.26 15.73 -5.09
C VAL A 51 0.24 15.09 -3.71
N ALA A 52 0.14 15.86 -2.63
CA ALA A 52 0.26 15.36 -1.25
C ALA A 52 -0.73 14.21 -0.94
N GLN A 53 -1.97 14.32 -1.42
CA GLN A 53 -2.97 13.27 -1.21
C GLN A 53 -2.59 11.96 -1.91
N ALA A 54 -2.12 12.02 -3.16
CA ALA A 54 -1.68 10.85 -3.90
C ALA A 54 -0.47 10.17 -3.25
N LEU A 55 0.42 10.96 -2.63
CA LEU A 55 1.58 10.46 -1.88
C LEU A 55 1.16 9.75 -0.61
N VAL A 56 0.24 10.34 0.16
CA VAL A 56 -0.31 9.72 1.38
C VAL A 56 -1.00 8.39 1.05
N ILE A 57 -1.78 8.34 -0.03
CA ILE A 57 -2.41 7.09 -0.49
C ILE A 57 -1.35 6.06 -0.86
N SER A 58 -0.37 6.43 -1.70
CA SER A 58 0.68 5.50 -2.15
C SER A 58 1.50 4.93 -1.00
N LEU A 59 1.86 5.76 0.00
CA LEU A 59 2.54 5.31 1.21
C LEU A 59 1.68 4.35 2.03
N ARG A 60 0.39 4.67 2.21
CA ARG A 60 -0.50 3.84 3.01
C ARG A 60 -0.77 2.49 2.34
N ASP A 61 -1.01 2.47 1.04
CA ASP A 61 -1.16 1.23 0.26
C ASP A 61 0.09 0.34 0.40
N GLY A 62 1.28 0.95 0.38
CA GLY A 62 2.53 0.25 0.65
C GLY A 62 2.58 -0.36 2.05
N CYS A 63 2.16 0.38 3.07
CA CYS A 63 2.07 -0.12 4.45
C CYS A 63 1.07 -1.26 4.61
N ASP A 64 -0.08 -1.21 3.94
CA ASP A 64 -1.08 -2.30 4.00
C ASP A 64 -0.52 -3.60 3.42
N LEU A 65 0.26 -3.52 2.33
CA LEU A 65 0.95 -4.68 1.76
C LEU A 65 2.01 -5.24 2.73
N LEU A 66 2.79 -4.38 3.38
CA LEU A 66 3.75 -4.79 4.39
C LEU A 66 3.08 -5.42 5.62
N ASP A 67 1.89 -4.96 6.00
CA ASP A 67 1.10 -5.57 7.07
C ASP A 67 0.62 -6.98 6.68
N VAL A 68 0.15 -7.18 5.44
CA VAL A 68 -0.17 -8.53 4.93
C VAL A 68 1.04 -9.45 4.99
N ILE A 69 2.22 -9.00 4.56
CA ILE A 69 3.48 -9.76 4.67
C ILE A 69 3.80 -10.07 6.14
N GLY A 70 3.68 -9.07 7.02
CA GLY A 70 3.94 -9.25 8.45
C GLY A 70 3.02 -10.27 9.11
N ARG A 71 1.75 -10.35 8.69
CA ARG A 71 0.81 -11.38 9.15
C ARG A 71 1.17 -12.77 8.63
N HIS A 72 1.61 -12.89 7.37
CA HIS A 72 2.10 -14.15 6.80
C HIS A 72 3.32 -14.70 7.54
N LEU A 73 4.30 -13.85 7.81
CA LEU A 73 5.54 -14.28 8.48
C LEU A 73 5.33 -14.70 9.94
N ARG A 74 4.18 -14.37 10.55
CA ARG A 74 3.81 -14.75 11.93
C ARG A 74 2.90 -15.98 12.00
N ALA A 75 2.37 -16.43 10.86
CA ALA A 75 1.43 -17.54 10.77
C ALA A 75 2.12 -18.91 10.79
#